data_AF-A0A2G6WKD6-F1
#
_entry.id   AF-A0A2G6WKD6-F1
#
_cell.length_a   1.000
_cell.length_b   1.000
_cell.length_c   1.000
_cell.angle_alpha   90.00
_cell.angle_beta   90.00
_cell.angle_gamma   90.00
#
_symmetry.space_group_name_H-M   'P 1'
#
loop_
_entity.id
_entity.type
_entity.pdbx_description
1 polymer ?
#
loop_
_entity_poly.entity_id
_entity_poly.type
_entity_poly.pdbx_seq_one_letter_code
_entity_poly.pdbx_strand_id
1 'polypeptide(L)'
;MLQHFKHKIITLSIVIACINSGCKSTAEYSQKGKSVILKEKNFKHYVDYFNTMEDENLKFAIPNDSAWTWMEKNIPLFECPQQNFEEIYYFRWWSVRKHIKKTPQGFAITEFLVDRSYADKYNMISCALGHHINEFRWVHDPQYIEQDVKIWYRGNDGKPMNKLYKFSSWTADALYNRYLVNKDEKFLLDLYPDMVTDYAVWEKERQRKDGLFWQHDVKDGMEESLSGGRKVQNARPTINSYMYGNATAISKMAAIKGDKEAEAKFKAKADVLQQLIETKLWNPKSEFFETLTEKDTLAQVREAIGFIPWYFNLPEKGKGFEKAWEQIKDEKGFSAPFGLTTAERRSPRFRTHGTGTCEWDGAIWPFASSQTLTALANVLNNYNQNYVAKNDYFKQMNLYVESQYYRGRPYLGEYLDETTGYWLMGDRERSRYYNHSTFNDLMITGLVGLRPRTDEKIEVNPLIPQEKWDWFCLDNVLYHGNIITILWDKNGEKYKKGKGFRIFKNGKEIAVSERLERVISE
;
A
#
# COMPACT_ATOMS: atom_id res chain seq x y z
N MET A 1 71.24 -62.55 18.22
CA MET A 1 71.17 -63.33 19.48
C MET A 1 69.98 -62.80 20.26
N LEU A 2 68.95 -63.63 20.49
CA LEU A 2 67.94 -63.53 21.56
C LEU A 2 67.10 -62.23 21.65
N GLN A 3 65.84 -62.19 22.06
CA GLN A 3 64.72 -63.10 22.26
C GLN A 3 63.53 -62.14 22.57
N HIS A 4 62.31 -62.55 22.25
CA HIS A 4 61.07 -61.89 22.66
C HIS A 4 60.99 -61.56 24.16
N PHE A 5 60.28 -60.49 24.53
CA PHE A 5 59.33 -60.55 25.66
C PHE A 5 58.17 -59.54 25.51
N LYS A 6 56.95 -60.06 25.66
CA LYS A 6 55.65 -59.35 25.86
C LYS A 6 55.56 -58.79 27.29
N HIS A 7 54.62 -57.88 27.56
CA HIS A 7 53.65 -57.75 28.71
C HIS A 7 52.89 -56.41 28.50
N LYS A 8 51.56 -56.32 28.24
CA LYS A 8 50.40 -56.30 29.17
C LYS A 8 50.66 -55.39 30.40
N ILE A 9 49.86 -54.39 30.83
CA ILE A 9 48.39 -54.23 30.85
C ILE A 9 48.01 -52.85 31.47
N ILE A 10 46.79 -52.35 31.19
CA ILE A 10 45.91 -51.41 31.96
C ILE A 10 46.10 -49.87 31.90
N THR A 11 45.21 -49.26 31.08
CA THR A 11 44.16 -48.26 31.37
C THR A 11 44.37 -47.14 32.40
N LEU A 12 44.31 -45.87 31.94
CA LEU A 12 43.56 -44.82 32.63
C LEU A 12 42.93 -43.86 31.61
N SER A 13 41.62 -43.70 31.73
CA SER A 13 40.73 -42.94 30.85
C SER A 13 40.83 -41.43 31.06
N ILE A 14 40.87 -40.64 29.98
CA ILE A 14 40.36 -39.27 29.97
C ILE A 14 39.42 -39.12 28.76
N VAL A 15 38.15 -38.86 29.10
CA VAL A 15 37.04 -38.60 28.20
C VAL A 15 37.14 -37.16 27.71
N ILE A 16 37.22 -36.96 26.40
CA ILE A 16 36.78 -35.71 25.75
C ILE A 16 35.84 -36.12 24.61
N ALA A 17 34.54 -36.01 24.88
CA ALA A 17 33.49 -36.15 23.90
C ALA A 17 33.46 -34.90 23.01
N CYS A 18 33.65 -35.07 21.71
CA CYS A 18 33.26 -34.08 20.70
C CYS A 18 32.14 -34.68 19.85
N ILE A 19 30.93 -34.27 20.18
CA ILE A 19 29.70 -34.53 19.44
C ILE A 19 29.74 -33.66 18.19
N ASN A 20 29.98 -34.25 17.02
CA ASN A 20 29.67 -33.62 15.74
C ASN A 20 28.38 -34.22 15.18
N SER A 21 27.26 -33.83 15.80
CA SER A 21 25.92 -33.95 15.20
C SER A 21 25.59 -32.63 14.52
N GLY A 22 26.15 -32.44 13.32
CA GLY A 22 25.74 -31.37 12.43
C GLY A 22 24.38 -31.70 11.83
N CYS A 23 23.29 -31.40 12.56
CA CYS A 23 21.97 -31.28 11.97
C CYS A 23 22.01 -30.16 10.92
N LYS A 24 22.23 -30.53 9.66
CA LYS A 24 21.89 -29.68 8.53
C LYS A 24 20.37 -29.56 8.49
N SER A 25 19.81 -28.52 9.11
CA SER A 25 18.46 -28.06 8.76
C SER A 25 18.55 -27.36 7.40
N THR A 26 18.68 -28.14 6.33
CA THR A 26 18.26 -27.65 5.02
C THR A 26 16.75 -27.61 5.07
N ALA A 27 16.20 -26.42 5.32
CA ALA A 27 14.84 -26.13 4.94
C ALA A 27 14.77 -26.39 3.43
N GLU A 28 14.20 -27.53 3.05
CA GLU A 28 13.74 -27.78 1.69
C GLU A 28 12.68 -26.73 1.41
N TYR A 29 13.09 -25.63 0.80
CA TYR A 29 12.18 -24.79 0.02
C TYR A 29 11.68 -25.69 -1.11
N SER A 30 10.51 -26.32 -0.89
CA SER A 30 9.77 -26.96 -1.96
C SER A 30 9.67 -25.97 -3.12
N GLN A 31 9.80 -26.47 -4.35
CA GLN A 31 9.56 -25.67 -5.54
C GLN A 31 8.17 -25.02 -5.41
N LYS A 32 8.14 -23.75 -5.01
CA LYS A 32 6.91 -22.95 -4.95
C LYS A 32 6.26 -23.07 -6.32
N GLY A 33 4.98 -23.46 -6.35
CA GLY A 33 4.23 -23.61 -7.60
C GLY A 33 4.42 -22.37 -8.46
N LYS A 34 4.69 -22.54 -9.75
CA LYS A 34 4.74 -21.43 -10.70
C LYS A 34 3.33 -20.91 -10.98
N SER A 35 3.23 -19.80 -11.71
CA SER A 35 1.98 -19.34 -12.32
C SER A 35 1.14 -20.50 -12.90
N VAL A 36 -0.16 -20.49 -12.64
CA VAL A 36 -1.05 -21.61 -12.94
C VAL A 36 -1.64 -21.51 -14.34
N ILE A 37 -1.94 -20.28 -14.76
CA ILE A 37 -2.68 -19.93 -15.97
C ILE A 37 -1.84 -19.04 -16.89
N LEU A 38 -1.30 -17.96 -16.34
CA LEU A 38 -0.58 -16.92 -17.10
C LEU A 38 0.90 -17.28 -17.20
N LYS A 39 1.46 -17.24 -18.41
CA LYS A 39 2.89 -17.52 -18.61
C LYS A 39 3.67 -16.21 -18.54
N GLU A 40 4.68 -16.13 -17.69
CA GLU A 40 5.47 -14.91 -17.44
C GLU A 40 5.99 -14.33 -18.77
N LYS A 41 6.60 -15.17 -19.62
CA LYS A 41 7.20 -14.76 -20.90
C LYS A 41 6.25 -14.02 -21.84
N ASN A 42 4.93 -14.20 -21.71
CA ASN A 42 3.96 -13.48 -22.55
C ASN A 42 3.95 -11.97 -22.26
N PHE A 43 4.41 -11.54 -21.09
CA PHE A 43 4.36 -10.15 -20.64
C PHE A 43 5.71 -9.42 -20.73
N LYS A 44 6.77 -10.11 -21.16
CA LYS A 44 8.11 -9.52 -21.33
C LYS A 44 8.10 -8.31 -22.28
N HIS A 45 7.22 -8.33 -23.27
CA HIS A 45 7.09 -7.27 -24.28
C HIS A 45 6.82 -5.89 -23.66
N TYR A 46 6.11 -5.81 -22.52
CA TYR A 46 5.90 -4.56 -21.79
C TYR A 46 7.23 -3.96 -21.33
N VAL A 47 8.08 -4.79 -20.71
CA VAL A 47 9.40 -4.33 -20.23
C VAL A 47 10.32 -3.96 -21.39
N ASP A 48 10.28 -4.72 -22.48
CA ASP A 48 11.05 -4.39 -23.69
C ASP A 48 10.65 -3.02 -24.26
N TYR A 49 9.35 -2.71 -24.27
CA TYR A 49 8.86 -1.39 -24.64
C TYR A 49 9.28 -0.31 -23.64
N PHE A 50 9.01 -0.47 -22.33
CA PHE A 50 9.33 0.55 -21.33
C PHE A 50 10.83 0.87 -21.26
N ASN A 51 11.68 -0.12 -21.49
CA ASN A 51 13.13 0.05 -21.53
C ASN A 51 13.63 0.87 -22.74
N THR A 52 12.82 1.00 -23.79
CA THR A 52 13.19 1.64 -25.06
C THR A 52 12.36 2.88 -25.40
N MET A 53 11.22 3.09 -24.73
CA MET A 53 10.31 4.20 -25.01
C MET A 53 10.86 5.57 -24.59
N GLU A 54 11.81 5.61 -23.66
CA GLU A 54 12.58 6.79 -23.25
C GLU A 54 13.89 6.38 -22.54
N ASP A 55 14.76 7.35 -22.24
CA ASP A 55 16.06 7.11 -21.60
C ASP A 55 15.92 6.60 -20.15
N GLU A 56 16.87 5.78 -19.71
CA GLU A 56 17.02 5.41 -18.30
C GLU A 56 17.80 6.49 -17.54
N ASN A 57 17.10 7.52 -17.07
CA ASN A 57 17.72 8.70 -16.47
C ASN A 57 18.59 8.40 -15.23
N LEU A 58 18.13 7.50 -14.36
CA LEU A 58 18.86 7.10 -13.15
C LEU A 58 18.78 5.58 -12.94
N LYS A 59 19.88 4.99 -12.45
CA LYS A 59 20.02 3.56 -12.19
C LYS A 59 20.38 3.30 -10.74
N PHE A 60 19.69 2.36 -10.10
CA PHE A 60 19.97 1.92 -8.73
C PHE A 60 20.25 0.42 -8.67
N ALA A 61 19.63 -0.33 -7.75
CA ALA A 61 20.03 -1.72 -7.48
C ALA A 61 19.77 -2.67 -8.66
N ILE A 62 18.83 -2.33 -9.54
CA ILE A 62 18.42 -3.17 -10.66
C ILE A 62 18.50 -2.32 -11.96
N PRO A 63 19.16 -2.81 -13.02
CA PRO A 63 19.06 -2.25 -14.37
C PRO A 63 17.69 -2.14 -15.02
N ASN A 64 17.44 -1.26 -16.00
CA ASN A 64 16.44 -1.54 -17.05
C ASN A 64 16.77 -2.89 -17.73
N ASP A 65 18.05 -3.14 -18.03
CA ASP A 65 18.54 -4.42 -18.59
C ASP A 65 18.25 -5.65 -17.72
N SER A 66 17.98 -5.45 -16.43
CA SER A 66 17.70 -6.48 -15.43
C SER A 66 16.25 -6.42 -14.95
N ALA A 67 15.43 -5.52 -15.48
CA ALA A 67 14.08 -5.27 -15.01
C ALA A 67 13.17 -6.48 -15.23
N TRP A 68 13.24 -7.13 -16.40
CA TRP A 68 12.44 -8.32 -16.68
C TRP A 68 12.79 -9.47 -15.74
N THR A 69 14.08 -9.75 -15.54
CA THR A 69 14.54 -10.79 -14.62
C THR A 69 14.03 -10.56 -13.20
N TRP A 70 14.00 -9.30 -12.75
CA TRP A 70 13.40 -8.98 -11.46
C TRP A 70 11.89 -9.20 -11.48
N MET A 71 11.16 -8.68 -12.48
CA MET A 71 9.70 -8.79 -12.55
C MET A 71 9.24 -10.25 -12.62
N GLU A 72 9.84 -11.05 -13.50
CA GLU A 72 9.56 -12.49 -13.65
C GLU A 72 9.65 -13.25 -12.31
N LYS A 73 10.59 -12.87 -11.43
CA LYS A 73 10.76 -13.47 -10.10
C LYS A 73 9.77 -12.95 -9.06
N ASN A 74 9.30 -11.71 -9.20
CA ASN A 74 8.77 -10.95 -8.07
C ASN A 74 7.31 -10.57 -8.14
N ILE A 75 6.71 -10.46 -9.33
CA ILE A 75 5.39 -9.84 -9.46
C ILE A 75 4.30 -10.90 -9.66
N PRO A 76 3.07 -10.65 -9.15
CA PRO A 76 1.90 -11.28 -9.71
C PRO A 76 1.72 -10.87 -11.18
N LEU A 77 1.03 -11.70 -11.95
CA LEU A 77 0.74 -11.46 -13.36
C LEU A 77 -0.73 -11.07 -13.53
N PHE A 78 -1.02 -10.20 -14.49
CA PHE A 78 -2.38 -9.75 -14.74
C PHE A 78 -2.63 -9.59 -16.23
N GLU A 79 -3.80 -10.02 -16.69
CA GLU A 79 -4.30 -9.67 -18.02
C GLU A 79 -5.80 -9.41 -18.02
N CYS A 80 -6.24 -8.54 -18.94
CA CYS A 80 -7.64 -8.21 -19.17
C CYS A 80 -7.84 -7.72 -20.62
N PRO A 81 -9.08 -7.65 -21.15
CA PRO A 81 -9.32 -7.20 -22.52
C PRO A 81 -9.09 -5.70 -22.73
N GLN A 82 -8.81 -4.94 -21.67
CA GLN A 82 -8.60 -3.50 -21.75
C GLN A 82 -7.11 -3.16 -21.64
N GLN A 83 -6.48 -2.93 -22.80
CA GLN A 83 -5.03 -2.84 -22.93
C GLN A 83 -4.34 -1.84 -21.99
N ASN A 84 -4.94 -0.67 -21.73
CA ASN A 84 -4.32 0.33 -20.85
C ASN A 84 -4.29 -0.10 -19.37
N PHE A 85 -5.26 -0.88 -18.88
CA PHE A 85 -5.19 -1.46 -17.54
C PHE A 85 -4.04 -2.45 -17.42
N GLU A 86 -3.88 -3.31 -18.42
CA GLU A 86 -2.79 -4.29 -18.45
C GLU A 86 -1.43 -3.60 -18.57
N GLU A 87 -1.29 -2.63 -19.48
CA GLU A 87 -0.06 -1.86 -19.65
C GLU A 87 0.35 -1.13 -18.37
N ILE A 88 -0.58 -0.40 -17.73
CA ILE A 88 -0.27 0.34 -16.50
C ILE A 88 0.04 -0.60 -15.33
N TYR A 89 -0.56 -1.80 -15.26
CA TYR A 89 -0.20 -2.82 -14.28
C TYR A 89 1.29 -3.18 -14.33
N TYR A 90 1.79 -3.50 -15.53
CA TYR A 90 3.20 -3.83 -15.73
C TYR A 90 4.11 -2.62 -15.63
N PHE A 91 3.69 -1.46 -16.13
CA PHE A 91 4.44 -0.20 -16.01
C PHE A 91 4.67 0.16 -14.55
N ARG A 92 3.66 0.02 -13.69
CA ARG A 92 3.77 0.35 -12.27
C ARG A 92 4.73 -0.57 -11.53
N TRP A 93 4.76 -1.86 -11.83
CA TRP A 93 5.77 -2.76 -11.30
C TRP A 93 7.19 -2.42 -11.78
N TRP A 94 7.34 -2.14 -13.08
CA TRP A 94 8.61 -1.71 -13.66
C TRP A 94 9.11 -0.39 -13.06
N SER A 95 8.19 0.55 -12.80
CA SER A 95 8.48 1.85 -12.20
C SER A 95 8.91 1.72 -10.75
N VAL A 96 8.15 1.05 -9.88
CA VAL A 96 8.49 0.95 -8.44
C VAL A 96 9.82 0.21 -8.20
N ARG A 97 10.15 -0.75 -9.08
CA ARG A 97 11.44 -1.45 -9.09
C ARG A 97 12.61 -0.48 -9.22
N LYS A 98 12.46 0.66 -9.91
CA LYS A 98 13.51 1.69 -10.03
C LYS A 98 13.95 2.21 -8.66
N HIS A 99 13.03 2.27 -7.69
CA HIS A 99 13.26 2.88 -6.38
C HIS A 99 14.03 2.01 -5.40
N ILE A 100 14.28 0.74 -5.73
CA ILE A 100 15.08 -0.17 -4.93
C ILE A 100 16.55 0.29 -5.02
N LYS A 101 17.06 0.83 -3.93
CA LYS A 101 18.43 1.35 -3.80
C LYS A 101 19.22 0.52 -2.80
N LYS A 102 20.36 0.00 -3.22
CA LYS A 102 21.27 -0.73 -2.33
C LYS A 102 22.03 0.28 -1.46
N THR A 103 22.04 0.05 -0.16
CA THR A 103 22.76 0.84 0.84
C THR A 103 23.70 -0.07 1.65
N PRO A 104 24.62 0.48 2.45
CA PRO A 104 25.43 -0.33 3.36
C PRO A 104 24.63 -1.16 4.38
N GLN A 105 23.36 -0.82 4.62
CA GLN A 105 22.49 -1.45 5.62
C GLN A 105 21.40 -2.35 5.02
N GLY A 106 21.37 -2.50 3.69
CA GLY A 106 20.35 -3.24 2.97
C GLY A 106 19.68 -2.40 1.88
N PHE A 107 18.54 -2.85 1.38
CA PHE A 107 17.75 -2.13 0.39
C PHE A 107 16.89 -1.04 1.03
N ALA A 108 16.95 0.16 0.48
CA ALA A 108 16.04 1.26 0.75
C ALA A 108 15.12 1.50 -0.45
N ILE A 109 13.92 2.01 -0.22
CA ILE A 109 12.95 2.42 -1.22
C ILE A 109 12.89 3.96 -1.24
N THR A 110 13.21 4.54 -2.39
CA THR A 110 13.15 5.98 -2.58
C THR A 110 11.76 6.45 -3.01
N GLU A 111 11.44 7.71 -2.75
CA GLU A 111 10.23 8.38 -3.26
C GLU A 111 10.53 9.09 -4.59
N PHE A 112 11.55 9.96 -4.57
CA PHE A 112 12.16 10.58 -5.75
C PHE A 112 13.40 9.79 -6.17
N LEU A 113 13.60 9.61 -7.48
CA LEU A 113 14.88 9.09 -7.99
C LEU A 113 15.99 10.14 -7.85
N VAL A 114 15.71 11.39 -8.22
CA VAL A 114 16.65 12.51 -8.05
C VAL A 114 16.85 12.84 -6.58
N ASP A 115 18.05 13.29 -6.22
CA ASP A 115 18.35 13.68 -4.84
C ASP A 115 17.51 14.88 -4.38
N ARG A 116 17.01 14.81 -3.14
CA ARG A 116 16.21 15.87 -2.52
C ARG A 116 16.94 16.42 -1.31
N SER A 117 17.11 17.73 -1.23
CA SER A 117 17.81 18.41 -0.13
C SER A 117 17.20 18.14 1.25
N TYR A 118 15.91 17.81 1.29
CA TYR A 118 15.17 17.49 2.51
C TYR A 118 15.08 15.99 2.80
N ALA A 119 15.58 15.09 1.95
CA ALA A 119 15.62 13.65 2.22
C ALA A 119 16.62 13.28 3.32
N ASP A 120 16.43 12.13 3.96
CA ASP A 120 17.40 11.56 4.90
C ASP A 120 18.57 10.89 4.16
N LYS A 121 19.47 10.23 4.91
CA LYS A 121 20.51 9.35 4.34
C LYS A 121 19.89 8.45 3.27
N TYR A 122 20.66 8.20 2.21
CA TYR A 122 20.28 7.39 1.06
C TYR A 122 19.15 7.96 0.16
N ASN A 123 18.75 9.22 0.36
CA ASN A 123 17.62 9.88 -0.33
C ASN A 123 16.24 9.33 0.09
N MET A 124 16.12 8.92 1.35
CA MET A 124 14.87 8.37 1.90
C MET A 124 13.92 9.49 2.37
N ILE A 125 12.64 9.39 2.02
CA ILE A 125 11.57 10.33 2.42
C ILE A 125 10.39 9.51 2.95
N SER A 126 9.92 9.81 4.16
CA SER A 126 8.93 8.98 4.87
C SER A 126 7.47 9.25 4.49
N CYS A 127 7.21 10.27 3.66
CA CYS A 127 5.86 10.74 3.33
C CYS A 127 4.96 9.61 2.80
N ALA A 128 5.46 8.82 1.84
CA ALA A 128 4.72 7.71 1.24
C ALA A 128 5.11 6.32 1.76
N LEU A 129 5.77 6.20 2.93
CA LEU A 129 6.21 4.89 3.45
C LEU A 129 5.05 3.88 3.57
N GLY A 130 3.88 4.34 4.03
CA GLY A 130 2.69 3.50 4.09
C GLY A 130 2.18 3.04 2.71
N HIS A 131 2.37 3.84 1.66
CA HIS A 131 2.08 3.42 0.28
C HIS A 131 3.13 2.42 -0.21
N HIS A 132 4.42 2.67 0.06
CA HIS A 132 5.50 1.76 -0.34
C HIS A 132 5.28 0.36 0.24
N ILE A 133 4.94 0.25 1.54
CA ILE A 133 4.66 -1.04 2.18
C ILE A 133 3.45 -1.74 1.54
N ASN A 134 2.36 -1.01 1.27
CA ASN A 134 1.15 -1.59 0.69
C ASN A 134 1.32 -2.01 -0.78
N GLU A 135 2.17 -1.33 -1.57
CA GLU A 135 2.48 -1.77 -2.93
C GLU A 135 3.45 -2.96 -2.90
N PHE A 136 4.53 -2.87 -2.11
CA PHE A 136 5.57 -3.90 -2.06
C PHE A 136 5.18 -5.17 -1.30
N ARG A 137 4.08 -5.20 -0.55
CA ARG A 137 3.61 -6.46 0.10
C ARG A 137 3.28 -7.58 -0.88
N TRP A 138 3.07 -7.24 -2.16
CA TRP A 138 2.80 -8.19 -3.24
C TRP A 138 4.07 -8.66 -3.98
N VAL A 139 5.22 -8.05 -3.70
CA VAL A 139 6.51 -8.46 -4.25
C VAL A 139 6.96 -9.75 -3.53
N HIS A 140 7.21 -10.81 -4.31
CA HIS A 140 7.46 -12.15 -3.76
C HIS A 140 8.72 -12.25 -2.91
N ASP A 141 9.76 -11.48 -3.25
CA ASP A 141 10.98 -11.41 -2.46
C ASP A 141 10.83 -10.34 -1.38
N PRO A 142 10.57 -10.72 -0.12
CA PRO A 142 10.20 -9.78 0.92
C PRO A 142 11.35 -8.85 1.32
N GLN A 143 12.59 -9.20 0.99
CA GLN A 143 13.78 -8.53 1.50
C GLN A 143 13.81 -7.03 1.17
N TYR A 144 13.22 -6.63 0.04
CA TYR A 144 13.25 -5.23 -0.40
C TYR A 144 12.53 -4.32 0.59
N ILE A 145 11.28 -4.65 0.93
CA ILE A 145 10.49 -3.84 1.85
C ILE A 145 10.85 -4.11 3.31
N GLU A 146 11.28 -5.32 3.66
CA GLU A 146 11.71 -5.64 5.01
C GLU A 146 12.97 -4.90 5.42
N GLN A 147 13.95 -4.82 4.51
CA GLN A 147 15.17 -4.07 4.76
C GLN A 147 14.90 -2.57 4.77
N ASP A 148 14.02 -2.06 3.89
CA ASP A 148 13.68 -0.64 3.87
C ASP A 148 13.06 -0.18 5.19
N VAL A 149 12.07 -0.91 5.70
CA VAL A 149 11.45 -0.60 6.99
C VAL A 149 12.49 -0.73 8.12
N LYS A 150 13.36 -1.74 8.10
CA LYS A 150 14.44 -1.86 9.10
C LYS A 150 15.42 -0.70 9.03
N ILE A 151 15.73 -0.17 7.84
CA ILE A 151 16.56 1.04 7.71
C ILE A 151 15.82 2.24 8.32
N TRP A 152 14.54 2.43 8.02
CA TRP A 152 13.75 3.52 8.60
C TRP A 152 13.77 3.54 10.14
N TYR A 153 13.64 2.37 10.78
CA TYR A 153 13.52 2.27 12.23
C TYR A 153 14.84 2.00 12.97
N ARG A 154 15.85 1.45 12.29
CA ARG A 154 17.10 0.97 12.93
C ARG A 154 18.38 1.31 12.16
N GLY A 155 18.26 1.98 11.00
CA GLY A 155 19.36 2.32 10.09
C GLY A 155 20.24 3.50 10.52
N ASN A 156 19.99 4.10 11.67
CA ASN A 156 20.81 5.19 12.19
C ASN A 156 21.49 4.76 13.50
N ASP A 157 22.48 3.88 13.38
CA ASP A 157 23.22 3.29 14.51
C ASP A 157 22.29 2.57 15.50
N GLY A 158 21.38 1.74 14.96
CA GLY A 158 20.36 1.03 15.73
C GLY A 158 19.15 1.87 16.14
N LYS A 159 19.09 3.15 15.73
CA LYS A 159 17.99 4.07 15.99
C LYS A 159 17.21 4.38 14.70
N PRO A 160 15.99 4.98 14.82
CA PRO A 160 15.27 5.48 13.67
C PRO A 160 16.05 6.54 12.89
N MET A 161 15.80 6.59 11.59
CA MET A 161 16.32 7.64 10.70
C MET A 161 15.85 9.02 11.19
N ASN A 162 16.72 10.02 11.07
CA ASN A 162 16.53 11.36 11.64
C ASN A 162 15.25 12.06 11.17
N LYS A 163 14.77 11.71 9.97
CA LYS A 163 13.64 12.32 9.30
C LYS A 163 12.43 11.41 9.21
N LEU A 164 12.41 10.26 9.89
CA LEU A 164 11.24 9.37 9.95
C LEU A 164 9.98 10.15 10.35
N TYR A 165 10.06 10.92 11.43
CA TYR A 165 8.93 11.69 11.99
C TYR A 165 8.72 13.07 11.32
N LYS A 166 9.30 13.31 10.13
CA LYS A 166 9.06 14.56 9.38
C LYS A 166 7.74 14.56 8.63
N PHE A 167 7.15 13.40 8.38
CA PHE A 167 5.85 13.25 7.76
C PHE A 167 4.95 12.34 8.60
N SER A 168 3.64 12.57 8.54
CA SER A 168 2.64 11.71 9.17
C SER A 168 2.77 10.25 8.71
N SER A 169 2.41 9.29 9.58
CA SER A 169 2.69 7.87 9.37
C SER A 169 1.49 6.99 9.70
N TRP A 170 1.18 6.03 8.82
CA TRP A 170 0.32 4.88 9.10
C TRP A 170 1.09 3.55 9.00
N THR A 171 2.38 3.56 9.33
CA THR A 171 3.29 2.42 9.11
C THR A 171 2.87 1.16 9.86
N ALA A 172 2.36 1.26 11.10
CA ALA A 172 1.93 0.09 11.85
C ALA A 172 0.74 -0.60 11.17
N ASP A 173 -0.23 0.18 10.66
CA ASP A 173 -1.31 -0.34 9.83
C ASP A 173 -0.79 -1.01 8.55
N ALA A 174 0.14 -0.38 7.83
CA ALA A 174 0.70 -0.93 6.61
C ALA A 174 1.46 -2.25 6.85
N LEU A 175 2.22 -2.35 7.94
CA LEU A 175 2.92 -3.58 8.35
C LEU A 175 1.97 -4.70 8.73
N TYR A 176 0.90 -4.38 9.47
CA TYR A 176 -0.14 -5.36 9.76
C TYR A 176 -0.82 -5.84 8.47
N ASN A 177 -1.15 -4.93 7.55
CA ASN A 177 -1.70 -5.26 6.23
C ASN A 177 -0.77 -6.10 5.35
N ARG A 178 0.55 -5.96 5.51
CA ARG A 178 1.54 -6.86 4.90
C ARG A 178 1.51 -8.25 5.54
N TYR A 179 1.43 -8.33 6.87
CA TYR A 179 1.27 -9.61 7.57
C TYR A 179 0.00 -10.36 7.12
N LEU A 180 -1.09 -9.66 6.85
CA LEU A 180 -2.31 -10.27 6.29
C LEU A 180 -2.08 -10.90 4.90
N VAL A 181 -1.00 -10.57 4.20
CA VAL A 181 -0.64 -11.14 2.89
C VAL A 181 0.36 -12.29 3.04
N ASN A 182 1.36 -12.19 3.92
CA ASN A 182 2.47 -13.17 3.95
C ASN A 182 2.52 -14.06 5.20
N LYS A 183 1.73 -13.76 6.25
CA LYS A 183 1.77 -14.42 7.57
C LYS A 183 3.16 -14.43 8.23
N ASP A 184 4.05 -13.50 7.89
CA ASP A 184 5.36 -13.40 8.53
C ASP A 184 5.25 -12.74 9.91
N GLU A 185 4.79 -13.55 10.87
CA GLU A 185 4.64 -13.16 12.26
C GLU A 185 5.98 -12.78 12.89
N LYS A 186 7.06 -13.49 12.52
CA LYS A 186 8.39 -13.24 13.08
C LYS A 186 8.87 -11.83 12.73
N PHE A 187 8.73 -11.41 11.47
CA PHE A 187 9.08 -10.06 11.06
C PHE A 187 8.18 -9.00 11.70
N LEU A 188 6.86 -9.27 11.77
CA LEU A 188 5.90 -8.33 12.37
C LEU A 188 6.21 -8.10 13.86
N LEU A 189 6.42 -9.16 14.62
CA LEU A 189 6.69 -9.09 16.06
C LEU A 189 8.11 -8.59 16.38
N ASP A 190 9.08 -8.77 15.47
CA ASP A 190 10.38 -8.11 15.56
C ASP A 190 10.23 -6.58 15.57
N LEU A 191 9.37 -6.01 14.71
CA LEU A 191 9.12 -4.56 14.63
C LEU A 191 8.06 -4.03 15.61
N TYR A 192 7.32 -4.89 16.29
CA TYR A 192 6.27 -4.47 17.23
C TYR A 192 6.76 -3.46 18.29
N PRO A 193 7.92 -3.62 18.94
CA PRO A 193 8.44 -2.61 19.88
C PRO A 193 8.70 -1.25 19.24
N ASP A 194 9.17 -1.23 17.99
CA ASP A 194 9.37 0.00 17.21
C ASP A 194 8.03 0.68 16.93
N MET A 195 6.98 -0.08 16.61
CA MET A 195 5.63 0.48 16.38
C MET A 195 5.01 1.07 17.64
N VAL A 196 5.19 0.43 18.79
CA VAL A 196 4.76 0.98 20.09
C VAL A 196 5.50 2.28 20.40
N THR A 197 6.81 2.34 20.09
CA THR A 197 7.63 3.54 20.29
C THR A 197 7.24 4.66 19.32
N ASP A 198 7.05 4.34 18.04
CA ASP A 198 6.60 5.26 16.98
C ASP A 198 5.30 5.96 17.39
N TYR A 199 4.31 5.17 17.82
CA TYR A 199 3.03 5.70 18.28
C TYR A 199 3.21 6.65 19.48
N ALA A 200 4.04 6.28 20.45
CA ALA A 200 4.30 7.11 21.63
C ALA A 200 5.00 8.42 21.29
N VAL A 201 5.88 8.44 20.28
CA VAL A 201 6.50 9.68 19.76
C VAL A 201 5.43 10.61 19.19
N TRP A 202 4.53 10.09 18.35
CA TRP A 202 3.44 10.89 17.79
C TRP A 202 2.49 11.41 18.88
N GLU A 203 2.16 10.60 19.88
CA GLU A 203 1.35 11.07 21.03
C GLU A 203 2.01 12.25 21.73
N LYS A 204 3.30 12.10 22.05
CA LYS A 204 4.06 13.13 22.76
C LYS A 204 4.15 14.43 21.96
N GLU A 205 4.33 14.36 20.65
CA GLU A 205 4.62 15.54 19.83
C GLU A 205 3.38 16.20 19.22
N ARG A 206 2.30 15.43 18.97
CA ARG A 206 1.17 15.86 18.13
C ARG A 206 -0.20 15.68 18.79
N GLN A 207 -0.31 14.99 19.92
CA GLN A 207 -1.61 14.84 20.57
C GLN A 207 -2.01 16.12 21.30
N ARG A 208 -3.23 16.56 21.07
CA ARG A 208 -3.90 17.65 21.76
C ARG A 208 -4.43 17.15 23.10
N LYS A 209 -4.77 18.08 23.99
CA LYS A 209 -5.35 17.75 25.31
C LYS A 209 -6.69 17.01 25.22
N ASP A 210 -7.44 17.21 24.15
CA ASP A 210 -8.73 16.55 23.88
C ASP A 210 -8.57 15.12 23.31
N GLY A 211 -7.35 14.70 22.98
CA GLY A 211 -7.04 13.38 22.43
C GLY A 211 -6.89 13.33 20.90
N LEU A 212 -7.34 14.35 20.16
CA LEU A 212 -7.09 14.47 18.72
C LEU A 212 -5.60 14.75 18.45
N PHE A 213 -5.14 14.43 17.25
CA PHE A 213 -3.81 14.77 16.78
C PHE A 213 -3.86 16.00 15.87
N TRP A 214 -2.87 16.88 16.00
CA TRP A 214 -2.69 18.00 15.08
C TRP A 214 -1.53 17.74 14.11
N GLN A 215 -1.58 18.36 12.94
CA GLN A 215 -0.48 18.31 11.99
C GLN A 215 -0.46 19.54 11.08
N HIS A 216 0.74 19.95 10.66
CA HIS A 216 0.88 20.91 9.57
C HIS A 216 0.65 20.21 8.23
N ASP A 217 -0.12 20.80 7.33
CA ASP A 217 -0.41 20.22 6.01
C ASP A 217 0.85 19.83 5.22
N VAL A 218 1.92 20.64 5.26
CA VAL A 218 3.24 20.31 4.69
C VAL A 218 3.84 19.01 5.27
N LYS A 219 3.51 18.68 6.51
CA LYS A 219 3.95 17.47 7.23
C LYS A 219 3.01 16.28 7.01
N ASP A 220 1.86 16.48 6.38
CA ASP A 220 1.14 15.40 5.70
C ASP A 220 1.64 15.18 4.27
N GLY A 221 2.60 15.99 3.80
CA GLY A 221 3.01 16.02 2.40
C GLY A 221 2.00 16.74 1.49
N MET A 222 1.14 17.58 2.07
CA MET A 222 -0.03 18.18 1.41
C MET A 222 -0.01 19.71 1.47
N GLU A 223 1.09 20.33 1.04
CA GLU A 223 1.25 21.78 1.16
C GLU A 223 0.26 22.58 0.31
N GLU A 224 -0.12 23.76 0.80
CA GLU A 224 -1.12 24.63 0.17
C GLU A 224 -2.53 24.01 0.09
N SER A 225 -2.88 23.11 1.03
CA SER A 225 -4.24 22.57 1.12
C SER A 225 -5.27 23.66 1.47
N LEU A 226 -6.54 23.48 1.10
CA LEU A 226 -7.59 24.46 1.36
C LEU A 226 -7.95 24.57 2.84
N SER A 227 -7.95 23.49 3.60
CA SER A 227 -8.09 23.60 5.06
C SER A 227 -6.81 24.12 5.73
N GLY A 228 -5.68 24.03 5.02
CA GLY A 228 -4.40 24.59 5.39
C GLY A 228 -3.77 23.95 6.63
N GLY A 229 -2.60 24.48 7.00
CA GLY A 229 -1.90 24.00 8.18
C GLY A 229 -0.44 24.40 8.33
N ARG A 230 0.16 25.13 7.38
CA ARG A 230 1.62 25.35 7.33
C ARG A 230 2.26 25.83 8.64
N LYS A 231 1.54 26.63 9.44
CA LYS A 231 2.03 27.21 10.71
C LYS A 231 1.06 27.05 11.89
N VAL A 232 -0.05 26.35 11.71
CA VAL A 232 -1.13 26.21 12.71
C VAL A 232 -1.32 24.75 13.08
N GLN A 233 -1.83 24.50 14.28
CA GLN A 233 -2.00 23.15 14.84
C GLN A 233 -3.43 22.62 14.62
N ASN A 234 -3.80 22.47 13.35
CA ASN A 234 -5.11 21.94 12.96
C ASN A 234 -5.20 20.43 13.20
N ALA A 235 -6.33 19.96 13.73
CA ALA A 235 -6.67 18.55 13.81
C ALA A 235 -7.27 18.07 12.48
N ARG A 236 -6.43 17.45 11.66
CA ARG A 236 -6.77 17.04 10.29
C ARG A 236 -7.24 15.58 10.25
N PRO A 237 -8.20 15.21 9.37
CA PRO A 237 -8.62 13.82 9.18
C PRO A 237 -7.48 12.86 8.82
N THR A 238 -6.39 13.35 8.23
CA THR A 238 -5.15 12.60 7.92
C THR A 238 -4.58 11.91 9.15
N ILE A 239 -3.82 12.65 9.98
CA ILE A 239 -3.08 12.09 11.12
C ILE A 239 -3.99 11.41 12.14
N ASN A 240 -5.22 11.90 12.33
CA ASN A 240 -6.17 11.28 13.25
C ASN A 240 -6.59 9.89 12.78
N SER A 241 -6.88 9.72 11.50
CA SER A 241 -7.22 8.42 10.92
C SER A 241 -5.99 7.50 10.87
N TYR A 242 -4.80 8.03 10.56
CA TYR A 242 -3.56 7.26 10.58
C TYR A 242 -3.24 6.71 11.98
N MET A 243 -3.40 7.53 13.01
CA MET A 243 -3.20 7.10 14.40
C MET A 243 -4.28 6.12 14.84
N TYR A 244 -5.54 6.28 14.41
CA TYR A 244 -6.56 5.25 14.62
C TYR A 244 -6.15 3.90 13.98
N GLY A 245 -5.67 3.94 12.73
CA GLY A 245 -5.18 2.74 12.03
C GLY A 245 -4.01 2.09 12.75
N ASN A 246 -3.01 2.88 13.15
CA ASN A 246 -1.85 2.39 13.88
C ASN A 246 -2.23 1.80 15.24
N ALA A 247 -3.10 2.45 16.01
CA ALA A 247 -3.57 1.92 17.28
C ALA A 247 -4.29 0.57 17.09
N THR A 248 -5.19 0.50 16.11
CA THR A 248 -5.89 -0.74 15.74
C THR A 248 -4.90 -1.84 15.37
N ALA A 249 -3.90 -1.53 14.56
CA ALA A 249 -2.89 -2.48 14.12
C ALA A 249 -2.00 -2.96 15.26
N ILE A 250 -1.50 -2.06 16.12
CA ILE A 250 -0.68 -2.40 17.28
C ILE A 250 -1.48 -3.26 18.28
N SER A 251 -2.76 -2.97 18.50
CA SER A 251 -3.64 -3.82 19.31
C SER A 251 -3.71 -5.26 18.76
N LYS A 252 -3.86 -5.42 17.44
CA LYS A 252 -3.85 -6.73 16.78
C LYS A 252 -2.48 -7.43 16.84
N MET A 253 -1.38 -6.68 16.71
CA MET A 253 -0.02 -7.22 16.90
C MET A 253 0.19 -7.70 18.34
N ALA A 254 -0.28 -6.93 19.32
CA ALA A 254 -0.24 -7.30 20.74
C ALA A 254 -1.05 -8.57 21.01
N ALA A 255 -2.22 -8.72 20.39
CA ALA A 255 -3.03 -9.93 20.47
C ALA A 255 -2.28 -11.17 19.93
N ILE A 256 -1.58 -11.03 18.79
CA ILE A 256 -0.75 -12.10 18.21
C ILE A 256 0.40 -12.46 19.18
N LYS A 257 1.05 -11.45 19.78
CA LYS A 257 2.12 -11.65 20.78
C LYS A 257 1.63 -12.25 22.11
N GLY A 258 0.33 -12.19 22.39
CA GLY A 258 -0.25 -12.53 23.70
C GLY A 258 -0.12 -11.42 24.76
N ASP A 259 0.20 -10.19 24.36
CA ASP A 259 0.36 -9.01 25.23
C ASP A 259 -1.01 -8.35 25.50
N LYS A 260 -1.74 -8.89 26.48
CA LYS A 260 -3.13 -8.47 26.78
C LYS A 260 -3.24 -7.04 27.29
N GLU A 261 -2.22 -6.53 27.98
CA GLU A 261 -2.20 -5.16 28.46
C GLU A 261 -2.10 -4.18 27.29
N ALA A 262 -1.14 -4.39 26.39
CA ALA A 262 -0.99 -3.54 25.22
C ALA A 262 -2.18 -3.67 24.25
N GLU A 263 -2.73 -4.88 24.07
CA GLU A 263 -3.94 -5.11 23.28
C GLU A 263 -5.09 -4.21 23.75
N ALA A 264 -5.41 -4.24 25.05
CA ALA A 264 -6.47 -3.43 25.64
C ALA A 264 -6.16 -1.92 25.57
N LYS A 265 -4.92 -1.53 25.87
CA LYS A 265 -4.47 -0.13 25.82
C LYS A 265 -4.64 0.48 24.43
N PHE A 266 -4.17 -0.19 23.39
CA PHE A 266 -4.24 0.33 22.03
C PHE A 266 -5.65 0.23 21.45
N LYS A 267 -6.43 -0.77 21.84
CA LYS A 267 -7.87 -0.80 21.51
C LYS A 267 -8.58 0.44 22.07
N ALA A 268 -8.35 0.77 23.35
CA ALA A 268 -8.96 1.94 23.97
C ALA A 268 -8.55 3.25 23.29
N LYS A 269 -7.29 3.37 22.84
CA LYS A 269 -6.83 4.54 22.05
C LYS A 269 -7.57 4.65 20.71
N ALA A 270 -7.76 3.54 20.01
CA ALA A 270 -8.52 3.51 18.76
C ALA A 270 -10.00 3.90 19.00
N ASP A 271 -10.63 3.35 20.04
CA ASP A 271 -12.02 3.67 20.40
C ASP A 271 -12.20 5.17 20.69
N VAL A 272 -11.26 5.79 21.43
CA VAL A 272 -11.27 7.25 21.71
C VAL A 272 -11.14 8.07 20.42
N LEU A 273 -10.20 7.71 19.54
CA LEU A 273 -10.01 8.43 18.28
C LEU A 273 -11.23 8.31 17.36
N GLN A 274 -11.84 7.14 17.26
CA GLN A 274 -13.07 6.94 16.49
C GLN A 274 -14.16 7.91 16.94
N GLN A 275 -14.44 7.95 18.25
CA GLN A 275 -15.44 8.86 18.82
C GLN A 275 -15.10 10.33 18.56
N LEU A 276 -13.85 10.73 18.73
CA LEU A 276 -13.43 12.12 18.50
C LEU A 276 -13.55 12.51 17.02
N ILE A 277 -13.15 11.64 16.09
CA ILE A 277 -13.24 11.92 14.66
C ILE A 277 -14.71 12.05 14.23
N GLU A 278 -15.56 11.12 14.65
CA GLU A 278 -17.00 11.13 14.34
C GLU A 278 -17.74 12.33 14.93
N THR A 279 -17.34 12.80 16.11
CA THR A 279 -18.05 13.89 16.80
C THR A 279 -17.46 15.27 16.52
N LYS A 280 -16.15 15.37 16.23
CA LYS A 280 -15.44 16.66 16.10
C LYS A 280 -15.02 16.99 14.68
N LEU A 281 -14.77 15.99 13.83
CA LEU A 281 -14.35 16.21 12.44
C LEU A 281 -15.51 16.07 11.45
N TRP A 282 -16.61 15.41 11.83
CA TRP A 282 -17.81 15.37 10.99
C TRP A 282 -18.52 16.73 10.98
N ASN A 283 -18.66 17.32 9.79
CA ASN A 283 -19.47 18.51 9.59
C ASN A 283 -20.88 18.11 9.16
N PRO A 284 -21.92 18.29 10.01
CA PRO A 284 -23.29 17.90 9.66
C PRO A 284 -23.91 18.77 8.56
N LYS A 285 -23.37 19.98 8.30
CA LYS A 285 -23.88 20.85 7.22
C LYS A 285 -23.40 20.40 5.85
N SER A 286 -22.15 19.92 5.78
CA SER A 286 -21.57 19.43 4.54
C SER A 286 -21.69 17.91 4.39
N GLU A 287 -22.12 17.21 5.45
CA GLU A 287 -22.21 15.76 5.54
C GLU A 287 -20.88 15.10 5.13
N PHE A 288 -19.79 15.61 5.72
CA PHE A 288 -18.43 15.27 5.33
C PHE A 288 -17.45 15.41 6.51
N PHE A 289 -16.38 14.61 6.53
CA PHE A 289 -15.29 14.79 7.47
C PHE A 289 -14.35 15.91 7.01
N GLU A 290 -14.14 16.91 7.86
CA GLU A 290 -13.34 18.08 7.56
C GLU A 290 -12.27 18.30 8.63
N THR A 291 -11.27 19.11 8.29
CA THR A 291 -10.28 19.58 9.25
C THR A 291 -10.93 20.44 10.32
N LEU A 292 -10.64 20.13 11.59
CA LEU A 292 -10.92 21.00 12.73
C LEU A 292 -9.73 21.93 12.96
N THR A 293 -9.97 23.23 12.88
CA THR A 293 -8.92 24.24 13.02
C THR A 293 -8.41 24.33 14.47
N GLU A 294 -7.24 24.91 14.68
CA GLU A 294 -6.70 25.17 16.04
C GLU A 294 -7.63 26.06 16.91
N LYS A 295 -8.60 26.74 16.28
CA LYS A 295 -9.64 27.55 16.93
C LYS A 295 -10.93 26.75 17.21
N ASP A 296 -10.87 25.43 17.10
CA ASP A 296 -11.97 24.50 17.34
C ASP A 296 -13.23 24.78 16.48
N THR A 297 -13.00 25.18 15.22
CA THR A 297 -14.05 25.32 14.20
C THR A 297 -13.70 24.49 12.96
N LEU A 298 -14.70 23.88 12.32
CA LEU A 298 -14.50 23.11 11.09
C LEU A 298 -14.14 24.04 9.92
N ALA A 299 -13.22 23.59 9.06
CA ALA A 299 -12.63 24.38 7.98
C ALA A 299 -13.62 24.81 6.88
N GLN A 300 -14.84 24.25 6.86
CA GLN A 300 -15.89 24.55 5.88
C GLN A 300 -15.43 24.28 4.44
N VAL A 301 -14.70 23.19 4.25
CA VAL A 301 -14.27 22.71 2.94
C VAL A 301 -14.13 21.20 2.94
N ARG A 302 -14.66 20.55 1.90
CA ARG A 302 -14.47 19.13 1.65
C ARG A 302 -13.17 18.92 0.87
N GLU A 303 -12.32 18.06 1.41
CA GLU A 303 -11.05 17.66 0.81
C GLU A 303 -10.95 16.13 0.77
N ALA A 304 -10.17 15.56 -0.13
CA ALA A 304 -10.01 14.11 -0.26
C ALA A 304 -9.57 13.45 1.06
N ILE A 305 -8.90 14.20 1.94
CA ILE A 305 -8.53 13.74 3.28
C ILE A 305 -9.74 13.33 4.14
N GLY A 306 -10.93 13.86 3.86
CA GLY A 306 -12.16 13.48 4.54
C GLY A 306 -12.63 12.06 4.21
N PHE A 307 -12.09 11.42 3.17
CA PHE A 307 -12.32 10.00 2.89
C PHE A 307 -11.36 9.06 3.62
N ILE A 308 -10.26 9.58 4.16
CA ILE A 308 -9.23 8.76 4.84
C ILE A 308 -9.76 7.95 6.03
N PRO A 309 -10.77 8.39 6.82
CA PRO A 309 -11.34 7.53 7.86
C PRO A 309 -11.72 6.13 7.35
N TRP A 310 -12.28 6.00 6.15
CA TRP A 310 -12.64 4.71 5.56
C TRP A 310 -11.45 3.89 5.06
N TYR A 311 -10.26 4.49 4.87
CA TYR A 311 -9.04 3.72 4.62
C TYR A 311 -8.80 2.68 5.74
N PHE A 312 -9.17 3.04 6.97
CA PHE A 312 -8.98 2.20 8.16
C PHE A 312 -10.26 1.53 8.66
N ASN A 313 -11.37 1.63 7.91
CA ASN A 313 -12.71 1.20 8.34
C ASN A 313 -13.13 1.87 9.67
N LEU A 314 -12.78 3.14 9.83
CA LEU A 314 -12.98 3.89 11.07
C LEU A 314 -14.44 4.23 11.33
N PRO A 315 -15.22 4.81 10.40
CA PRO A 315 -16.56 5.27 10.74
C PRO A 315 -17.47 4.11 11.17
N GLU A 316 -18.28 4.34 12.21
CA GLU A 316 -19.26 3.40 12.73
C GLU A 316 -20.35 3.13 11.69
N LYS A 317 -20.62 1.85 11.45
CA LYS A 317 -21.59 1.41 10.44
C LYS A 317 -23.00 1.83 10.83
N GLY A 318 -23.81 2.23 9.84
CA GLY A 318 -25.22 2.55 10.04
C GLY A 318 -25.49 3.92 10.67
N LYS A 319 -24.45 4.77 10.83
CA LYS A 319 -24.59 6.17 11.26
C LYS A 319 -24.86 7.14 10.11
N GLY A 320 -24.74 6.69 8.86
CA GLY A 320 -25.02 7.50 7.67
C GLY A 320 -23.84 8.35 7.19
N PHE A 321 -22.64 8.17 7.76
CA PHE A 321 -21.43 8.86 7.31
C PHE A 321 -21.13 8.58 5.83
N GLU A 322 -21.59 7.44 5.30
CA GLU A 322 -21.36 7.02 3.92
C GLU A 322 -21.96 7.98 2.89
N LYS A 323 -22.85 8.89 3.30
CA LYS A 323 -23.38 9.94 2.43
C LYS A 323 -22.29 10.85 1.84
N ALA A 324 -21.17 11.01 2.55
CA ALA A 324 -19.99 11.72 2.06
C ALA A 324 -19.52 11.21 0.68
N TRP A 325 -19.74 9.93 0.37
CA TRP A 325 -19.33 9.31 -0.89
C TRP A 325 -20.12 9.77 -2.11
N GLU A 326 -21.26 10.46 -1.94
CA GLU A 326 -21.94 11.10 -3.09
C GLU A 326 -21.03 12.11 -3.80
N GLN A 327 -20.08 12.70 -3.06
CA GLN A 327 -19.17 13.72 -3.57
C GLN A 327 -18.17 13.21 -4.62
N ILE A 328 -17.89 11.90 -4.68
CA ILE A 328 -16.97 11.33 -5.70
C ILE A 328 -17.58 11.29 -7.11
N LYS A 329 -18.91 11.44 -7.20
CA LYS A 329 -19.68 11.43 -8.44
C LYS A 329 -20.08 12.82 -8.88
N ASP A 330 -20.08 13.79 -7.97
CA ASP A 330 -20.45 15.17 -8.25
C ASP A 330 -19.27 15.91 -8.91
N GLU A 331 -19.51 16.50 -10.08
CA GLU A 331 -18.55 17.34 -10.80
C GLU A 331 -18.22 18.63 -10.05
N LYS A 332 -19.12 19.10 -9.19
CA LYS A 332 -18.85 20.20 -8.25
C LYS A 332 -18.14 19.69 -6.98
N GLY A 333 -18.15 18.38 -6.75
CA GLY A 333 -17.44 17.70 -5.67
C GLY A 333 -16.04 17.33 -6.12
N PHE A 334 -15.75 16.03 -6.17
CA PHE A 334 -14.42 15.51 -6.49
C PHE A 334 -14.29 14.93 -7.90
N SER A 335 -15.39 14.72 -8.63
CA SER A 335 -15.31 14.13 -9.97
C SER A 335 -14.75 15.15 -10.96
N ALA A 336 -13.61 14.86 -11.55
CA ALA A 336 -12.99 15.63 -12.61
C ALA A 336 -12.73 14.77 -13.86
N PRO A 337 -12.50 15.39 -15.03
CA PRO A 337 -12.23 14.66 -16.27
C PRO A 337 -11.10 13.62 -16.19
N PHE A 338 -10.07 13.85 -15.37
CA PHE A 338 -8.94 12.93 -15.22
C PHE A 338 -8.90 12.19 -13.86
N GLY A 339 -9.97 12.25 -13.06
CA GLY A 339 -10.07 11.49 -11.81
C GLY A 339 -10.58 12.31 -10.62
N LEU A 340 -9.93 12.14 -9.47
CA LEU A 340 -10.36 12.67 -8.18
C LEU A 340 -9.49 13.84 -7.73
N THR A 341 -10.11 15.02 -7.55
CA THR A 341 -9.44 16.21 -7.03
C THR A 341 -9.09 16.08 -5.55
N THR A 342 -8.07 16.80 -5.07
CA THR A 342 -7.75 16.85 -3.63
C THR A 342 -8.73 17.72 -2.82
N ALA A 343 -9.48 18.60 -3.47
CA ALA A 343 -10.47 19.47 -2.86
C ALA A 343 -11.76 19.56 -3.71
N GLU A 344 -12.88 19.93 -3.09
CA GLU A 344 -14.13 20.11 -3.82
C GLU A 344 -14.04 21.25 -4.85
N ARG A 345 -14.43 20.95 -6.10
CA ARG A 345 -14.36 21.88 -7.24
C ARG A 345 -15.25 23.11 -7.08
N ARG A 346 -16.30 23.03 -6.25
CA ARG A 346 -17.20 24.16 -5.95
C ARG A 346 -16.60 25.22 -5.03
N SER A 347 -15.48 24.94 -4.37
CA SER A 347 -14.86 25.93 -3.50
C SER A 347 -14.42 27.15 -4.31
N PRO A 348 -14.74 28.39 -3.90
CA PRO A 348 -14.24 29.58 -4.57
C PRO A 348 -12.71 29.73 -4.47
N ARG A 349 -12.06 28.90 -3.63
CA ARG A 349 -10.61 28.85 -3.45
C ARG A 349 -9.95 27.71 -4.22
N PHE A 350 -10.71 26.89 -4.95
CA PHE A 350 -10.19 25.74 -5.69
C PHE A 350 -9.10 26.19 -6.68
N ARG A 351 -7.89 25.62 -6.54
CA ARG A 351 -6.71 25.92 -7.38
C ARG A 351 -6.37 27.42 -7.50
N THR A 352 -6.30 28.11 -6.36
CA THR A 352 -5.97 29.55 -6.27
C THR A 352 -4.56 29.84 -5.77
N HIS A 353 -3.78 28.84 -5.34
CA HIS A 353 -2.43 29.02 -4.80
C HIS A 353 -1.30 28.96 -5.85
N GLY A 354 -1.64 28.98 -7.14
CA GLY A 354 -0.69 28.92 -8.25
C GLY A 354 -0.58 27.52 -8.85
N THR A 355 0.49 27.30 -9.62
CA THR A 355 0.76 26.00 -10.26
C THR A 355 2.25 25.79 -10.52
N GLY A 356 2.67 24.53 -10.58
CA GLY A 356 4.06 24.15 -10.87
C GLY A 356 4.96 24.13 -9.62
N THR A 357 4.36 24.29 -8.43
CA THR A 357 5.06 24.30 -7.13
C THR A 357 4.45 23.34 -6.08
N CYS A 358 3.66 22.34 -6.52
CA CYS A 358 3.18 21.20 -5.71
C CYS A 358 2.00 21.53 -4.78
N GLU A 359 0.99 22.24 -5.29
CA GLU A 359 -0.17 22.69 -4.53
C GLU A 359 -1.24 21.58 -4.35
N TRP A 360 -1.85 21.52 -3.15
CA TRP A 360 -2.89 20.53 -2.80
C TRP A 360 -4.31 21.10 -2.72
N ASP A 361 -4.52 22.31 -3.22
CA ASP A 361 -5.80 23.03 -3.19
C ASP A 361 -6.81 22.64 -4.29
N GLY A 362 -6.57 21.54 -5.02
CA GLY A 362 -7.57 20.99 -5.93
C GLY A 362 -7.05 20.09 -7.05
N ALA A 363 -5.77 20.13 -7.40
CA ALA A 363 -5.20 19.26 -8.44
C ALA A 363 -5.37 17.76 -8.10
N ILE A 364 -5.18 16.87 -9.07
CA ILE A 364 -5.19 15.43 -8.83
C ILE A 364 -3.80 15.00 -8.38
N TRP A 365 -3.73 14.41 -7.20
CA TRP A 365 -2.53 13.81 -6.64
C TRP A 365 -2.70 12.29 -6.58
N PRO A 366 -1.87 11.48 -7.28
CA PRO A 366 -1.90 10.02 -7.18
C PRO A 366 -1.87 9.50 -5.74
N PHE A 367 -1.16 10.17 -4.83
CA PHE A 367 -1.17 9.88 -3.40
C PHE A 367 -2.60 9.92 -2.81
N ALA A 368 -3.32 11.02 -3.03
CA ALA A 368 -4.70 11.19 -2.55
C ALA A 368 -5.67 10.27 -3.27
N SER A 369 -5.50 10.07 -4.58
CA SER A 369 -6.32 9.13 -5.36
C SER A 369 -6.16 7.71 -4.83
N SER A 370 -4.94 7.27 -4.51
CA SER A 370 -4.69 5.97 -3.86
C SER A 370 -5.39 5.85 -2.53
N GLN A 371 -5.27 6.85 -1.64
CA GLN A 371 -5.95 6.84 -0.34
C GLN A 371 -7.48 6.76 -0.50
N THR A 372 -8.04 7.55 -1.41
CA THR A 372 -9.48 7.60 -1.67
C THR A 372 -9.99 6.30 -2.28
N LEU A 373 -9.24 5.70 -3.21
CA LEU A 373 -9.62 4.44 -3.84
C LEU A 373 -9.51 3.24 -2.88
N THR A 374 -8.51 3.20 -2.00
CA THR A 374 -8.45 2.20 -0.94
C THR A 374 -9.65 2.34 0.01
N ALA A 375 -9.97 3.57 0.42
CA ALA A 375 -11.13 3.87 1.25
C ALA A 375 -12.46 3.49 0.58
N LEU A 376 -12.61 3.78 -0.72
CA LEU A 376 -13.79 3.41 -1.52
C LEU A 376 -13.95 1.89 -1.62
N ALA A 377 -12.85 1.17 -1.86
CA ALA A 377 -12.86 -0.28 -1.89
C ALA A 377 -13.30 -0.87 -0.53
N ASN A 378 -12.86 -0.27 0.59
CA ASN A 378 -13.30 -0.66 1.92
C ASN A 378 -14.79 -0.39 2.15
N VAL A 379 -15.32 0.75 1.70
CA VAL A 379 -16.75 1.08 1.80
C VAL A 379 -17.60 0.07 1.05
N LEU A 380 -17.25 -0.23 -0.19
CA LEU A 380 -17.94 -1.21 -1.02
C LEU A 380 -17.87 -2.65 -0.47
N ASN A 381 -16.91 -2.94 0.39
CA ASN A 381 -16.74 -4.26 0.98
C ASN A 381 -17.35 -4.39 2.38
N ASN A 382 -17.16 -3.38 3.23
CA ASN A 382 -17.33 -3.51 4.67
C ASN A 382 -18.54 -2.75 5.20
N TYR A 383 -19.18 -1.93 4.38
CA TYR A 383 -20.31 -1.08 4.76
C TYR A 383 -21.54 -1.40 3.92
N ASN A 384 -22.71 -1.43 4.58
CA ASN A 384 -23.98 -1.51 3.89
C ASN A 384 -24.45 -0.09 3.55
N GLN A 385 -24.40 0.25 2.26
CA GLN A 385 -24.69 1.59 1.77
C GLN A 385 -25.11 1.55 0.30
N ASN A 386 -25.65 2.66 -0.18
CA ASN A 386 -26.25 2.78 -1.50
C ASN A 386 -25.90 4.13 -2.18
N TYR A 387 -24.87 4.81 -1.68
CA TYR A 387 -24.34 6.05 -2.24
C TYR A 387 -23.34 5.82 -3.37
N VAL A 388 -22.58 4.72 -3.34
CA VAL A 388 -21.60 4.33 -4.37
C VAL A 388 -21.69 2.85 -4.69
N ALA A 389 -21.26 2.48 -5.90
CA ALA A 389 -21.31 1.12 -6.42
C ALA A 389 -20.01 0.74 -7.15
N LYS A 390 -19.92 -0.52 -7.60
CA LYS A 390 -18.79 -1.05 -8.38
C LYS A 390 -18.48 -0.20 -9.63
N ASN A 391 -19.51 0.37 -10.27
CA ASN A 391 -19.35 1.27 -11.41
C ASN A 391 -18.54 2.53 -11.06
N ASP A 392 -18.75 3.09 -9.88
CA ASP A 392 -18.05 4.31 -9.45
C ASP A 392 -16.57 3.99 -9.19
N TYR A 393 -16.28 2.88 -8.52
CA TYR A 393 -14.90 2.42 -8.32
C TYR A 393 -14.20 2.15 -9.65
N PHE A 394 -14.85 1.41 -10.55
CA PHE A 394 -14.28 1.10 -11.87
C PHE A 394 -14.02 2.37 -12.69
N LYS A 395 -14.96 3.33 -12.69
CA LYS A 395 -14.78 4.62 -13.36
C LYS A 395 -13.53 5.34 -12.85
N GLN A 396 -13.36 5.45 -11.54
CA GLN A 396 -12.21 6.14 -10.96
C GLN A 396 -10.88 5.40 -11.18
N MET A 397 -10.88 4.06 -11.13
CA MET A 397 -9.70 3.27 -11.53
C MET A 397 -9.36 3.47 -13.01
N ASN A 398 -10.35 3.54 -13.90
CA ASN A 398 -10.14 3.78 -15.33
C ASN A 398 -9.54 5.17 -15.57
N LEU A 399 -10.06 6.22 -14.91
CA LEU A 399 -9.49 7.56 -14.99
C LEU A 399 -8.07 7.61 -14.42
N TYR A 400 -7.79 6.88 -13.33
CA TYR A 400 -6.43 6.80 -12.79
C TYR A 400 -5.47 6.10 -13.77
N VAL A 401 -5.91 5.05 -14.48
CA VAL A 401 -5.16 4.45 -15.59
C VAL A 401 -4.91 5.47 -16.71
N GLU A 402 -5.95 6.15 -17.18
CA GLU A 402 -5.86 7.12 -18.28
C GLU A 402 -4.99 8.34 -17.94
N SER A 403 -4.97 8.77 -16.68
CA SER A 403 -4.12 9.87 -16.22
C SER A 403 -2.63 9.55 -16.24
N GLN A 404 -2.26 8.27 -16.18
CA GLN A 404 -0.88 7.80 -16.10
C GLN A 404 -0.20 7.70 -17.47
N TYR A 405 -0.43 8.71 -18.31
CA TYR A 405 0.24 8.88 -19.58
C TYR A 405 0.77 10.31 -19.73
N TYR A 406 1.94 10.44 -20.36
CA TYR A 406 2.52 11.73 -20.74
C TYR A 406 3.23 11.58 -22.07
N ARG A 407 2.96 12.48 -23.02
CA ARG A 407 3.50 12.42 -24.39
C ARG A 407 3.25 11.06 -25.09
N GLY A 408 2.07 10.47 -24.83
CA GLY A 408 1.63 9.20 -25.44
C GLY A 408 2.27 7.94 -24.86
N ARG A 409 2.99 8.03 -23.74
CA ARG A 409 3.64 6.89 -23.06
C ARG A 409 3.19 6.77 -21.61
N PRO A 410 3.18 5.57 -21.01
CA PRO A 410 2.98 5.41 -19.59
C PRO A 410 3.90 6.31 -18.77
N TYR A 411 3.33 7.03 -17.81
CA TYR A 411 4.02 8.01 -17.01
C TYR A 411 3.35 8.14 -15.64
N LEU A 412 4.16 8.16 -14.57
CA LEU A 412 3.70 8.47 -13.22
C LEU A 412 4.51 9.65 -12.70
N GLY A 413 3.83 10.78 -12.54
CA GLY A 413 4.39 12.02 -12.02
C GLY A 413 3.98 12.37 -10.60
N GLU A 414 4.28 13.60 -10.20
CA GLU A 414 3.91 14.12 -8.88
C GLU A 414 2.41 14.39 -8.77
N TYR A 415 1.85 15.21 -9.66
CA TYR A 415 0.46 15.65 -9.66
C TYR A 415 0.08 16.22 -11.04
N LEU A 416 -1.22 16.23 -11.35
CA LEU A 416 -1.73 16.64 -12.65
C LEU A 416 -2.96 17.57 -12.53
N ASP A 417 -3.17 18.32 -13.60
CA ASP A 417 -4.35 19.15 -13.82
C ASP A 417 -5.59 18.26 -13.96
N GLU A 418 -6.64 18.54 -13.19
CA GLU A 418 -7.82 17.68 -13.11
C GLU A 418 -8.67 17.69 -14.39
N THR A 419 -8.57 18.77 -15.16
CA THR A 419 -9.40 19.00 -16.35
C THR A 419 -8.69 18.59 -17.63
N THR A 420 -7.40 18.92 -17.75
CA THR A 420 -6.61 18.73 -18.98
C THR A 420 -5.74 17.48 -18.96
N GLY A 421 -5.50 16.89 -17.79
CA GLY A 421 -4.61 15.74 -17.65
C GLY A 421 -3.12 16.10 -17.72
N TYR A 422 -2.78 17.39 -17.80
CA TYR A 422 -1.40 17.83 -17.89
C TYR A 422 -0.67 17.58 -16.57
N TRP A 423 0.41 16.79 -16.61
CA TRP A 423 1.32 16.63 -15.48
C TRP A 423 2.02 17.95 -15.18
N LEU A 424 1.73 18.53 -14.01
CA LEU A 424 1.97 19.95 -13.69
C LEU A 424 3.45 20.31 -13.48
N MET A 425 4.32 19.30 -13.48
CA MET A 425 5.77 19.48 -13.46
C MET A 425 6.39 19.44 -14.86
N GLY A 426 5.60 19.21 -15.91
CA GLY A 426 6.05 19.12 -17.29
C GLY A 426 7.17 18.09 -17.47
N ASP A 427 8.18 18.47 -18.25
CA ASP A 427 9.35 17.61 -18.53
C ASP A 427 10.42 17.62 -17.41
N ARG A 428 10.13 18.18 -16.22
CA ARG A 428 11.11 18.21 -15.13
C ARG A 428 11.42 16.78 -14.69
N GLU A 429 12.70 16.42 -14.73
CA GLU A 429 13.20 15.07 -14.43
C GLU A 429 12.72 14.54 -13.07
N ARG A 430 12.61 15.42 -12.06
CA ARG A 430 12.18 15.04 -10.70
C ARG A 430 10.87 14.26 -10.64
N SER A 431 9.95 14.49 -11.58
CA SER A 431 8.64 13.83 -11.56
C SER A 431 8.64 12.50 -12.30
N ARG A 432 9.66 12.17 -13.10
CA ARG A 432 9.71 10.89 -13.83
C ARG A 432 9.74 9.74 -12.83
N TYR A 433 8.79 8.81 -12.99
CA TYR A 433 8.68 7.59 -12.20
C TYR A 433 8.49 7.87 -10.71
N TYR A 434 7.59 8.78 -10.34
CA TYR A 434 7.44 9.19 -8.94
C TYR A 434 6.80 8.09 -8.06
N ASN A 435 7.49 7.64 -7.00
CA ASN A 435 7.00 6.58 -6.12
C ASN A 435 6.34 7.15 -4.86
N HIS A 436 5.11 7.63 -5.03
CA HIS A 436 4.35 8.32 -3.99
C HIS A 436 2.88 7.90 -3.95
N SER A 437 2.56 6.71 -4.46
CA SER A 437 1.19 6.22 -4.57
C SER A 437 1.16 4.70 -4.72
N THR A 438 0.02 4.08 -4.44
CA THR A 438 -0.27 2.69 -4.82
C THR A 438 -1.05 2.64 -6.13
N PHE A 439 -0.92 1.54 -6.86
CA PHE A 439 -1.79 1.22 -8.00
C PHE A 439 -2.03 -0.27 -8.07
N ASN A 440 -0.97 -1.08 -8.03
CA ASN A 440 -1.12 -2.52 -8.12
C ASN A 440 -1.75 -3.11 -6.86
N ASP A 441 -1.59 -2.47 -5.70
CA ASP A 441 -2.37 -2.81 -4.52
C ASP A 441 -3.88 -2.61 -4.73
N LEU A 442 -4.29 -1.54 -5.44
CA LEU A 442 -5.69 -1.27 -5.78
C LEU A 442 -6.23 -2.27 -6.79
N MET A 443 -5.42 -2.61 -7.80
CA MET A 443 -5.73 -3.65 -8.78
C MET A 443 -6.00 -4.98 -8.10
N ILE A 444 -5.13 -5.39 -7.17
CA ILE A 444 -5.22 -6.68 -6.48
C ILE A 444 -6.37 -6.67 -5.47
N THR A 445 -6.45 -5.65 -4.61
CA THR A 445 -7.35 -5.67 -3.45
C THR A 445 -8.73 -5.07 -3.66
N GLY A 446 -8.87 -4.17 -4.63
CA GLY A 446 -10.12 -3.53 -4.98
C GLY A 446 -10.68 -4.08 -6.29
N LEU A 447 -9.99 -3.85 -7.40
CA LEU A 447 -10.50 -4.17 -8.73
C LEU A 447 -10.76 -5.67 -8.92
N VAL A 448 -9.72 -6.49 -8.79
CA VAL A 448 -9.82 -7.96 -8.74
C VAL A 448 -10.43 -8.41 -7.42
N GLY A 449 -10.10 -7.71 -6.33
CA GLY A 449 -10.86 -7.78 -5.10
C GLY A 449 -10.37 -8.81 -4.09
N LEU A 450 -9.12 -9.28 -4.15
CA LEU A 450 -8.54 -10.12 -3.09
C LEU A 450 -8.53 -9.36 -1.77
N ARG A 451 -9.19 -9.86 -0.73
CA ARG A 451 -9.28 -9.20 0.57
C ARG A 451 -8.36 -9.93 1.56
N PRO A 452 -7.19 -9.36 1.95
CA PRO A 452 -6.29 -10.00 2.91
C PRO A 452 -6.95 -10.20 4.28
N ARG A 453 -6.70 -11.34 4.90
CA ARG A 453 -7.30 -11.77 6.17
C ARG A 453 -6.28 -12.42 7.10
N THR A 454 -6.63 -12.50 8.37
CA THR A 454 -5.83 -13.18 9.40
C THR A 454 -6.07 -14.68 9.48
N ASP A 455 -7.25 -15.15 9.08
CA ASP A 455 -7.57 -16.57 9.02
C ASP A 455 -7.01 -17.18 7.72
N GLU A 456 -7.23 -18.48 7.51
CA GLU A 456 -6.75 -19.20 6.31
C GLU A 456 -7.71 -19.07 5.12
N LYS A 457 -8.81 -18.33 5.30
CA LYS A 457 -9.81 -18.15 4.25
C LYS A 457 -9.32 -17.19 3.19
N ILE A 458 -9.67 -17.51 1.95
CA ILE A 458 -9.47 -16.65 0.79
C ILE A 458 -10.80 -15.97 0.49
N GLU A 459 -10.85 -14.66 0.69
CA GLU A 459 -11.99 -13.82 0.33
C GLU A 459 -11.66 -13.00 -0.91
N VAL A 460 -12.53 -13.07 -1.92
CA VAL A 460 -12.42 -12.24 -3.11
C VAL A 460 -13.76 -11.61 -3.42
N ASN A 461 -13.78 -10.29 -3.60
CA ASN A 461 -14.96 -9.54 -4.02
C ASN A 461 -14.58 -8.52 -5.11
N PRO A 462 -14.65 -8.91 -6.38
CA PRO A 462 -14.28 -8.04 -7.49
C PRO A 462 -15.15 -6.79 -7.56
N LEU A 463 -14.53 -5.62 -7.70
CA LEU A 463 -15.20 -4.34 -7.94
C LEU A 463 -15.30 -3.99 -9.44
N ILE A 464 -15.12 -4.98 -10.30
CA ILE A 464 -15.40 -4.90 -11.74
C ILE A 464 -16.92 -5.10 -11.95
N PRO A 465 -17.60 -4.22 -12.71
CA PRO A 465 -19.00 -4.44 -13.08
C PRO A 465 -19.18 -5.70 -13.93
N GLN A 466 -20.29 -6.42 -13.73
CA GLN A 466 -20.53 -7.75 -14.30
C GLN A 466 -20.29 -7.86 -15.82
N GLU A 467 -20.68 -6.83 -16.58
CA GLU A 467 -20.60 -6.80 -18.05
C GLU A 467 -19.39 -6.01 -18.57
N LYS A 468 -18.47 -5.59 -17.70
CA LYS A 468 -17.39 -4.68 -18.12
C LYS A 468 -16.30 -5.40 -18.92
N TRP A 469 -15.89 -6.59 -18.48
CA TRP A 469 -14.88 -7.41 -19.14
C TRP A 469 -15.41 -8.83 -19.30
N ASP A 470 -15.24 -9.42 -20.49
CA ASP A 470 -15.63 -10.82 -20.71
C ASP A 470 -14.64 -11.80 -20.06
N TRP A 471 -13.42 -11.36 -19.75
CA TRP A 471 -12.41 -12.15 -19.06
C TRP A 471 -11.41 -11.27 -18.31
N PHE A 472 -10.77 -11.81 -17.28
CA PHE A 472 -9.52 -11.30 -16.70
C PHE A 472 -8.85 -12.42 -15.92
N CYS A 473 -7.56 -12.29 -15.64
CA CYS A 473 -6.85 -13.18 -14.73
C CYS A 473 -5.80 -12.41 -13.95
N LEU A 474 -5.82 -12.56 -12.63
CA LEU A 474 -4.72 -12.23 -11.73
C LEU A 474 -4.11 -13.55 -11.26
N ASP A 475 -2.85 -13.77 -11.56
CA ASP A 475 -2.16 -15.03 -11.29
C ASP A 475 -0.84 -14.79 -10.56
N ASN A 476 -0.22 -15.85 -10.06
CA ASN A 476 1.07 -15.79 -9.39
C ASN A 476 1.05 -14.86 -8.14
N VAL A 477 -0.07 -14.76 -7.43
CA VAL A 477 -0.15 -13.97 -6.20
C VAL A 477 0.37 -14.81 -5.04
N LEU A 478 1.49 -14.40 -4.42
CA LEU A 478 2.00 -15.06 -3.23
C LEU A 478 1.21 -14.59 -1.99
N TYR A 479 0.32 -15.44 -1.49
CA TYR A 479 -0.55 -15.15 -0.34
C TYR A 479 -0.54 -16.32 0.66
N HIS A 480 -0.16 -16.04 1.90
CA HIS A 480 0.02 -17.01 3.00
C HIS A 480 0.91 -18.20 2.59
N GLY A 481 1.96 -17.93 1.82
CA GLY A 481 2.88 -18.96 1.31
C GLY A 481 2.37 -19.77 0.12
N ASN A 482 1.14 -19.55 -0.33
CA ASN A 482 0.53 -20.22 -1.48
C ASN A 482 0.49 -19.30 -2.69
N ILE A 483 0.42 -19.90 -3.90
CA ILE A 483 0.12 -19.16 -5.12
C ILE A 483 -1.38 -19.15 -5.36
N ILE A 484 -1.95 -17.95 -5.41
CA ILE A 484 -3.37 -17.72 -5.68
C ILE A 484 -3.54 -17.22 -7.12
N THR A 485 -4.54 -17.79 -7.78
CA THR A 485 -5.01 -17.36 -9.10
C THR A 485 -6.49 -17.01 -8.99
N ILE A 486 -6.87 -15.85 -9.51
CA ILE A 486 -8.24 -15.35 -9.54
C ILE A 486 -8.54 -15.02 -11.00
N LEU A 487 -9.50 -15.71 -11.60
CA LEU A 487 -9.87 -15.48 -12.99
C LEU A 487 -11.37 -15.36 -13.18
N TRP A 488 -11.74 -14.61 -14.21
CA TRP A 488 -13.08 -14.52 -14.76
C TRP A 488 -13.01 -14.91 -16.23
N ASP A 489 -13.90 -15.79 -16.66
CA ASP A 489 -14.04 -16.19 -18.06
C ASP A 489 -15.52 -16.41 -18.37
N LYS A 490 -16.17 -15.38 -18.93
CA LYS A 490 -17.63 -15.36 -19.16
C LYS A 490 -18.11 -16.55 -19.99
N ASN A 491 -17.33 -16.93 -21.01
CA ASN A 491 -17.67 -18.02 -21.94
C ASN A 491 -16.81 -19.28 -21.76
N GLY A 492 -15.75 -19.23 -20.94
CA GLY A 492 -14.85 -20.34 -20.68
C GLY A 492 -13.83 -20.57 -21.81
N GLU A 493 -13.77 -19.66 -22.78
CA GLU A 493 -12.97 -19.84 -23.99
C GLU A 493 -11.56 -19.29 -23.86
N LYS A 494 -11.33 -18.27 -23.02
CA LYS A 494 -10.03 -17.60 -22.89
C LYS A 494 -9.01 -18.50 -22.20
N TYR A 495 -9.37 -19.09 -21.06
CA TYR A 495 -8.44 -19.89 -20.22
C TYR A 495 -8.67 -21.39 -20.32
N LYS A 496 -9.78 -21.82 -20.94
CA LYS A 496 -10.19 -23.24 -21.03
C LYS A 496 -10.25 -23.92 -19.65
N LYS A 497 -10.69 -23.17 -18.63
CA LYS A 497 -10.95 -23.66 -17.26
C LYS A 497 -12.44 -23.75 -16.91
N GLY A 498 -13.31 -23.61 -17.92
CA GLY A 498 -14.76 -23.54 -17.74
C GLY A 498 -15.23 -22.10 -17.53
N LYS A 499 -16.54 -21.90 -17.63
CA LYS A 499 -17.19 -20.57 -17.49
C LYS A 499 -17.13 -20.06 -16.05
N GLY A 500 -17.21 -18.75 -15.90
CA GLY A 500 -17.47 -18.07 -14.63
C GLY A 500 -16.23 -17.51 -13.94
N PHE A 501 -16.46 -17.10 -12.69
CA PHE A 501 -15.47 -16.58 -11.76
C PHE A 501 -14.87 -17.72 -10.95
N ARG A 502 -13.54 -17.87 -10.95
CA ARG A 502 -12.84 -19.03 -10.38
C ARG A 502 -11.62 -18.60 -9.57
N ILE A 503 -11.37 -19.32 -8.50
CA ILE A 503 -10.23 -19.11 -7.61
C ILE A 503 -9.46 -20.42 -7.47
N PHE A 504 -8.14 -20.34 -7.58
CA PHE A 504 -7.22 -21.46 -7.43
C PHE A 504 -6.19 -21.17 -6.34
N LYS A 505 -5.83 -22.21 -5.59
CA LYS A 505 -4.73 -22.23 -4.61
C LYS A 505 -3.75 -23.32 -5.01
N ASN A 506 -2.52 -22.93 -5.34
CA ASN A 506 -1.47 -23.80 -5.89
C ASN A 506 -1.96 -24.65 -7.07
N GLY A 507 -2.75 -24.03 -7.97
CA GLY A 507 -3.30 -24.69 -9.16
C GLY A 507 -4.53 -25.57 -8.93
N LYS A 508 -4.95 -25.78 -7.68
CA LYS A 508 -6.20 -26.48 -7.35
C LYS A 508 -7.34 -25.47 -7.26
N GLU A 509 -8.44 -25.71 -7.96
CA GLU A 509 -9.66 -24.89 -7.85
C GLU A 509 -10.25 -25.03 -6.43
N ILE A 510 -10.53 -23.90 -5.79
CA ILE A 510 -11.10 -23.83 -4.45
C ILE A 510 -12.48 -23.16 -4.44
N ALA A 511 -12.82 -22.40 -5.50
CA ALA A 511 -14.13 -21.79 -5.63
C ALA A 511 -14.48 -21.51 -7.10
N VAL A 512 -15.79 -21.51 -7.36
CA VAL A 512 -16.39 -21.14 -8.64
C VAL A 512 -17.72 -20.41 -8.40
N SER A 513 -18.00 -19.39 -9.19
CA SER A 513 -19.31 -18.73 -9.30
C SER A 513 -19.62 -18.43 -10.76
N GLU A 514 -20.89 -18.43 -11.13
CA GLU A 514 -21.33 -18.03 -12.47
C GLU A 514 -21.19 -16.51 -12.71
N ARG A 515 -21.02 -15.72 -11.64
CA ARG A 515 -21.06 -14.25 -11.66
C ARG A 515 -19.87 -13.63 -10.92
N LEU A 516 -19.63 -12.34 -11.17
CA LEU A 516 -18.65 -11.55 -10.43
C LEU A 516 -19.24 -11.07 -9.10
N GLU A 517 -19.12 -11.94 -8.09
CA GLU A 517 -19.65 -11.73 -6.75
C GLU A 517 -18.60 -12.00 -5.66
N ARG A 518 -18.97 -11.70 -4.41
CA ARG A 518 -18.14 -12.03 -3.25
C ARG A 518 -18.12 -13.54 -3.08
N VAL A 519 -16.91 -14.10 -3.01
CA VAL A 519 -16.65 -15.52 -2.75
C VAL A 519 -15.71 -15.64 -1.56
N ILE A 520 -15.98 -16.61 -0.68
CA ILE A 520 -15.11 -16.97 0.45
C ILE A 520 -14.90 -18.48 0.40
N SER A 521 -13.65 -18.92 0.40
CA SER A 521 -13.25 -20.33 0.38
C SER A 521 -12.13 -20.64 1.38
N GLU A 522 -11.97 -21.91 1.73
CA GLU A 522 -10.88 -22.42 2.61
C GLU A 522 -9.56 -22.67 1.85
#